data_AF-A0A4Y1RQQ7-F1
#
_entry.id   AF-A0A4Y1RQQ7-F1
#
_cell.length_a   1.000
_cell.length_b   1.000
_cell.length_c   1.000
_cell.angle_alpha   90.00
_cell.angle_beta   90.00
_cell.angle_gamma   90.00
#
_symmetry.space_group_name_H-M   'P 1'
#
loop_
_entity.id
_entity.type
_entity.pdbx_description
1 polymer ?
#
loop_
_entity_poly.entity_id
_entity_poly.type
_entity_poly.pdbx_seq_one_letter_code
_entity_poly.pdbx_strand_id
1 'polypeptide(L)'
;MYAVPDPGHLTVKFEDSNLQTFPPSEAHGKIASGARPPRDADDTFSKPVLVLMNPSRVVGYGYGPFWICTTLIFVAAAIGTFVTYVAHKIKSKDWEYDINVVQWSAGLFYGYVTIVPLVLYVILKYFSAPSGLVQLFCLYGYSLFVFIPALCLSIVPIEIFRWVVAGVAGVMSATFVAVNLRAHIVSAGERWFLIVAGIFLLQLALSVVLKLYLFTITV
;
A
#
# COMPACT_ATOMS: atom_id res chain seq x y z
N MET A 1 2.17 -89.40 -22.84
CA MET A 1 0.76 -89.27 -23.29
C MET A 1 0.26 -87.92 -22.81
N TYR A 2 -0.44 -87.22 -23.70
CA TYR A 2 -0.71 -85.78 -23.71
C TYR A 2 -1.46 -85.24 -22.47
N ALA A 3 -1.05 -84.06 -21.99
CA ALA A 3 -1.85 -83.21 -21.11
C ALA A 3 -2.27 -81.94 -21.87
N VAL A 4 -3.54 -81.58 -21.71
CA VAL A 4 -4.27 -80.45 -22.31
C VAL A 4 -3.69 -79.10 -21.84
N PRO A 5 -3.62 -78.05 -22.69
CA PRO A 5 -3.19 -76.72 -22.24
C PRO A 5 -4.37 -75.94 -21.64
N ASP A 6 -4.21 -75.48 -20.39
CA ASP A 6 -5.15 -74.57 -19.72
C ASP A 6 -4.86 -73.08 -20.05
N PRO A 7 -5.89 -72.21 -20.03
CA PRO A 7 -5.85 -70.87 -20.61
C PRO A 7 -5.07 -69.84 -19.77
N GLY A 8 -4.43 -68.92 -20.47
CA GLY A 8 -3.48 -67.94 -19.92
C GLY A 8 -4.02 -67.06 -18.79
N HIS A 9 -3.32 -67.08 -17.67
CA HIS A 9 -3.48 -66.11 -16.59
C HIS A 9 -2.71 -64.83 -16.97
N LEU A 10 -3.42 -63.81 -17.45
CA LEU A 10 -2.87 -62.47 -17.61
C LEU A 10 -2.70 -61.83 -16.22
N THR A 11 -1.51 -61.98 -15.63
CA THR A 11 -1.16 -61.26 -14.40
C THR A 11 -0.93 -59.78 -14.71
N VAL A 12 -1.90 -58.94 -14.31
CA VAL A 12 -1.76 -57.48 -14.30
C VAL A 12 -0.66 -57.13 -13.29
N LYS A 13 0.49 -56.67 -13.78
CA LYS A 13 1.63 -56.26 -12.97
C LYS A 13 1.36 -54.84 -12.45
N PHE A 14 1.07 -54.71 -11.17
CA PHE A 14 1.01 -53.41 -10.50
C PHE A 14 2.42 -52.85 -10.38
N GLU A 15 2.60 -51.61 -10.80
CA GLU A 15 3.88 -50.90 -10.68
C GLU A 15 4.08 -50.48 -9.22
N ASP A 16 5.14 -51.00 -8.60
CA ASP A 16 5.51 -50.72 -7.22
C ASP A 16 5.68 -49.20 -7.04
N SER A 17 4.93 -48.67 -6.08
CA SER A 17 4.99 -47.26 -5.68
C SER A 17 6.41 -46.92 -5.22
N ASN A 18 7.09 -46.05 -5.96
CA ASN A 18 8.36 -45.44 -5.58
C ASN A 18 8.17 -44.57 -4.33
N LEU A 19 8.19 -45.19 -3.15
CA LEU A 19 8.41 -44.51 -1.87
C LEU A 19 9.86 -44.03 -1.81
N GLN A 20 10.14 -42.90 -2.48
CA GLN A 20 11.39 -42.18 -2.27
C GLN A 20 11.40 -41.60 -0.85
N THR A 21 12.20 -42.25 -0.02
CA THR A 21 12.57 -41.86 1.34
C THR A 21 13.25 -40.49 1.30
N PHE A 22 12.85 -39.59 2.20
CA PHE A 22 13.42 -38.24 2.31
C PHE A 22 14.96 -38.27 2.42
N PRO A 23 15.70 -37.36 1.77
CA PRO A 23 17.14 -37.25 1.97
C PRO A 23 17.43 -36.67 3.38
N PRO A 24 18.59 -36.98 3.97
CA PRO A 24 18.94 -36.49 5.30
C PRO A 24 19.11 -34.96 5.29
N SER A 25 18.79 -34.32 6.41
CA SER A 25 18.98 -32.88 6.62
C SER A 25 20.47 -32.55 6.60
N GLU A 26 20.96 -32.00 5.48
CA GLU A 26 22.21 -31.25 5.48
C GLU A 26 21.97 -29.90 6.18
N ALA A 27 22.48 -29.78 7.40
CA ALA A 27 22.59 -28.52 8.11
C ALA A 27 23.67 -27.65 7.44
N HIS A 28 23.30 -26.97 6.35
CA HIS A 28 24.18 -26.01 5.70
C HIS A 28 24.15 -24.69 6.49
N GLY A 29 24.98 -24.64 7.54
CA GLY A 29 25.26 -23.43 8.30
C GLY A 29 25.90 -22.35 7.43
N LYS A 30 25.13 -21.29 7.16
CA LYS A 30 25.67 -19.96 6.79
C LYS A 30 24.95 -18.88 7.58
N ILE A 31 25.14 -18.91 8.90
CA ILE A 31 24.96 -17.73 9.74
C ILE A 31 26.21 -16.85 9.57
N ALA A 32 26.42 -16.34 8.36
CA ALA A 32 27.41 -15.31 8.12
C ALA A 32 26.72 -13.96 8.29
N SER A 33 27.06 -13.31 9.40
CA SER A 33 26.76 -11.91 9.71
C SER A 33 26.94 -11.03 8.48
N GLY A 34 25.83 -10.53 7.96
CA GLY A 34 25.78 -9.82 6.70
C GLY A 34 24.35 -9.56 6.26
N ALA A 35 23.45 -9.25 7.20
CA ALA A 35 22.16 -8.67 6.87
C ALA A 35 22.41 -7.24 6.33
N ARG A 36 22.90 -7.14 5.09
CA ARG A 36 22.61 -5.95 4.32
C ARG A 36 21.10 -5.98 4.10
N PRO A 37 20.37 -4.92 4.49
CA PRO A 37 18.94 -4.85 4.19
C PRO A 37 18.74 -5.07 2.69
N PRO A 38 17.65 -5.72 2.25
CA PRO A 38 17.40 -5.98 0.84
C PRO A 38 17.50 -4.67 0.06
N ARG A 39 18.52 -4.55 -0.79
CA ARG A 39 18.69 -3.38 -1.69
C ARG A 39 17.71 -3.40 -2.86
N ASP A 40 16.98 -4.50 -3.02
CA ASP A 40 16.02 -4.76 -4.09
C ASP A 40 14.88 -3.72 -4.14
N ALA A 41 14.57 -3.08 -3.01
CA ALA A 41 13.58 -2.01 -2.94
C ALA A 41 14.09 -0.73 -3.63
N ASP A 42 15.34 -0.31 -3.39
CA ASP A 42 15.97 0.83 -4.08
C ASP A 42 16.16 0.54 -5.58
N ASP A 43 16.50 -0.71 -5.92
CA ASP A 43 16.71 -1.14 -7.30
C ASP A 43 15.39 -1.17 -8.10
N THR A 44 14.26 -1.36 -7.44
CA THR A 44 12.94 -1.31 -8.07
C THR A 44 12.63 0.08 -8.59
N PHE A 45 13.05 1.13 -7.87
CA PHE A 45 12.83 2.52 -8.30
C PHE A 45 13.83 3.00 -9.35
N SER A 46 14.95 2.30 -9.49
CA SER A 46 16.06 2.66 -10.38
C SER A 46 16.03 1.95 -11.74
N LYS A 47 15.20 0.91 -11.89
CA LYS A 47 15.12 0.11 -13.12
C LYS A 47 14.40 0.87 -14.24
N PRO A 48 14.88 0.75 -15.50
CA PRO A 48 14.27 1.45 -16.63
C PRO A 48 12.83 0.99 -16.84
N VAL A 49 11.98 1.93 -17.30
CA VAL A 49 10.54 1.74 -17.58
C VAL A 49 10.26 0.44 -18.37
N LEU A 50 11.19 0.03 -19.25
CA LEU A 50 11.10 -1.20 -20.04
C LEU A 50 11.02 -2.49 -19.19
N VAL A 51 11.64 -2.54 -18.01
CA VAL A 51 11.57 -3.69 -17.07
C VAL A 51 10.24 -3.68 -16.29
N LEU A 52 9.64 -2.50 -16.12
CA LEU A 52 8.32 -2.32 -15.51
C LEU A 52 7.17 -2.57 -16.48
N MET A 53 7.42 -2.64 -17.80
CA MET A 53 6.40 -2.97 -18.81
C MET A 53 6.05 -4.47 -18.85
N ASN A 54 6.60 -5.29 -17.95
CA ASN A 54 6.12 -6.66 -17.77
C ASN A 54 4.71 -6.64 -17.14
N PRO A 55 3.68 -7.16 -17.84
CA PRO A 55 2.28 -7.09 -17.37
C PRO A 55 2.08 -7.68 -15.98
N SER A 56 2.79 -8.75 -15.64
CA SER A 56 2.68 -9.42 -14.33
C SER A 56 3.17 -8.54 -13.19
N ARG A 57 4.16 -7.67 -13.43
CA ARG A 57 4.67 -6.75 -12.40
C ARG A 57 3.77 -5.54 -12.23
N VAL A 58 3.24 -4.97 -13.33
CA VAL A 58 2.28 -3.85 -13.27
C VAL A 58 1.03 -4.21 -12.46
N VAL A 59 0.49 -5.42 -12.69
CA VAL A 59 -0.67 -5.93 -11.95
C VAL A 59 -0.31 -6.14 -10.47
N GLY A 60 0.87 -6.72 -10.19
CA GLY A 60 1.43 -6.87 -8.84
C GLY A 60 1.52 -5.56 -8.04
N TYR A 61 2.01 -4.50 -8.68
CA TYR A 61 2.19 -3.20 -8.02
C TYR A 61 0.86 -2.47 -7.74
N GLY A 62 -0.17 -2.68 -8.56
CA GLY A 62 -1.49 -2.07 -8.37
C GLY A 62 -2.27 -2.60 -7.16
N TYR A 63 -1.98 -3.83 -6.70
CA TYR A 63 -2.69 -4.41 -5.55
C TYR A 63 -2.43 -3.64 -4.25
N GLY A 64 -1.21 -3.17 -4.01
CA GLY A 64 -0.86 -2.46 -2.77
C GLY A 64 -1.71 -1.20 -2.54
N PRO A 65 -1.68 -0.22 -3.46
CA PRO A 65 -2.52 0.98 -3.39
C PRO A 65 -4.01 0.68 -3.28
N PHE A 66 -4.52 -0.30 -4.04
CA PHE A 66 -5.92 -0.69 -4.01
C PHE A 66 -6.34 -1.18 -2.61
N TRP A 67 -5.56 -2.09 -2.02
CA TRP A 67 -5.85 -2.62 -0.69
C TRP A 67 -5.71 -1.57 0.40
N ILE A 68 -4.66 -0.73 0.36
CA ILE A 68 -4.44 0.34 1.34
C ILE A 68 -5.61 1.33 1.32
N CYS A 69 -6.03 1.80 0.14
CA CYS A 69 -7.19 2.68 0.00
C CYS A 69 -8.46 2.02 0.55
N THR A 70 -8.71 0.76 0.20
CA THR A 70 -9.88 0.01 0.69
C THR A 70 -9.89 -0.09 2.21
N THR A 71 -8.77 -0.43 2.83
CA THR A 71 -8.63 -0.48 4.29
C THR A 71 -8.88 0.88 4.92
N LEU A 72 -8.33 1.96 4.35
CA LEU A 72 -8.55 3.31 4.85
C LEU A 72 -10.02 3.74 4.80
N ILE A 73 -10.74 3.38 3.73
CA ILE A 73 -12.18 3.65 3.61
C ILE A 73 -12.96 2.94 4.72
N PHE A 74 -12.68 1.66 4.96
CA PHE A 74 -13.34 0.91 6.03
C PHE A 74 -13.00 1.43 7.43
N VAL A 75 -11.72 1.73 7.69
CA VAL A 75 -11.29 2.28 8.98
C VAL A 75 -11.87 3.68 9.19
N ALA A 76 -11.89 4.53 8.18
CA ALA A 76 -12.51 5.85 8.25
C ALA A 76 -14.00 5.77 8.60
N ALA A 77 -14.74 4.86 7.95
CA ALA A 77 -16.14 4.63 8.26
C ALA A 77 -16.36 4.09 9.68
N ALA A 78 -15.56 3.12 10.12
CA ALA A 78 -15.65 2.55 11.47
C ALA A 78 -15.32 3.59 12.56
N ILE A 79 -14.24 4.35 12.38
CA ILE A 79 -13.82 5.40 13.32
C ILE A 79 -14.82 6.56 13.33
N GLY A 80 -15.31 7.00 12.16
CA GLY A 80 -16.34 8.04 12.09
C GLY A 80 -17.59 7.67 12.89
N THR A 81 -18.08 6.44 12.72
CA THR A 81 -19.22 5.89 13.47
C THR A 81 -18.95 5.79 14.97
N PHE A 82 -17.73 5.44 15.37
CA PHE A 82 -17.39 5.35 16.79
C PHE A 82 -17.29 6.74 17.42
N VAL A 83 -16.74 7.71 16.70
CA VAL A 83 -16.57 9.08 17.18
C VAL A 83 -17.91 9.79 17.34
N THR A 84 -18.86 9.61 16.41
CA THR A 84 -20.25 10.08 16.59
C THR A 84 -20.89 9.45 17.82
N TYR A 85 -20.58 8.18 18.12
CA TYR A 85 -21.23 7.44 19.20
C TYR A 85 -20.79 7.96 20.55
N VAL A 86 -19.47 8.15 20.69
CA VAL A 86 -18.87 8.77 21.86
C VAL A 86 -19.37 10.20 22.03
N ALA A 87 -19.50 10.97 20.94
CA ALA A 87 -20.02 12.34 20.99
C ALA A 87 -21.49 12.40 21.44
N HIS A 88 -22.34 11.50 20.95
CA HIS A 88 -23.73 11.36 21.41
C HIS A 88 -23.79 11.10 22.92
N LYS A 89 -23.00 10.14 23.42
CA LYS A 89 -22.95 9.80 24.85
C LYS A 89 -22.43 10.93 25.74
N ILE A 90 -21.51 11.76 25.24
CA ILE A 90 -20.90 12.84 26.02
C ILE A 90 -21.70 14.14 25.93
N LYS A 91 -22.36 14.43 24.79
CA LYS A 91 -22.97 15.75 24.51
C LYS A 91 -24.48 15.74 24.24
N SER A 92 -25.17 14.59 24.34
CA SER A 92 -26.61 14.47 24.06
C SER A 92 -27.02 15.01 22.68
N LYS A 93 -26.13 14.90 21.69
CA LYS A 93 -26.33 15.34 20.29
C LYS A 93 -27.07 14.24 19.54
N ASP A 94 -28.05 14.54 18.68
CA ASP A 94 -28.81 13.50 17.96
C ASP A 94 -27.89 12.58 17.12
N TRP A 95 -28.22 11.29 17.12
CA TRP A 95 -27.49 10.26 16.40
C TRP A 95 -27.96 10.21 14.94
N GLU A 96 -27.21 10.86 14.05
CA GLU A 96 -27.33 10.63 12.60
C GLU A 96 -26.11 9.85 12.11
N TYR A 97 -26.37 8.63 11.64
CA TYR A 97 -25.38 7.83 10.93
C TYR A 97 -25.30 8.29 9.48
N ASP A 98 -24.17 8.90 9.10
CA ASP A 98 -23.98 9.39 7.74
C ASP A 98 -23.44 8.27 6.82
N ILE A 99 -24.34 7.68 6.04
CA ILE A 99 -24.02 6.66 5.02
C ILE A 99 -23.04 7.19 3.95
N ASN A 100 -22.92 8.50 3.79
CA ASN A 100 -22.09 9.10 2.76
C ASN A 100 -20.60 9.03 3.12
N VAL A 101 -20.22 8.78 4.38
CA VAL A 101 -18.80 8.74 4.82
C VAL A 101 -17.99 7.73 4.02
N VAL A 102 -18.57 6.59 3.67
CA VAL A 102 -17.91 5.56 2.84
C VAL A 102 -17.68 6.08 1.41
N GLN A 103 -18.69 6.71 0.81
CA GLN A 103 -18.61 7.22 -0.56
C GLN A 103 -17.61 8.38 -0.67
N TRP A 104 -17.64 9.31 0.28
CA TRP A 104 -16.69 10.42 0.34
C TRP A 104 -15.27 9.95 0.63
N SER A 105 -15.08 8.99 1.55
CA SER A 105 -13.77 8.38 1.81
C SER A 105 -13.23 7.70 0.55
N ALA A 106 -14.08 6.98 -0.19
CA ALA A 106 -13.70 6.36 -1.45
C ALA A 106 -13.26 7.41 -2.48
N GLY A 107 -14.05 8.47 -2.67
CA GLY A 107 -13.69 9.59 -3.55
C GLY A 107 -12.37 10.25 -3.13
N LEU A 108 -12.17 10.48 -1.83
CA LEU A 108 -10.96 11.12 -1.29
C LEU A 108 -9.72 10.27 -1.54
N PHE A 109 -9.70 9.01 -1.10
CA PHE A 109 -8.51 8.16 -1.18
C PHE A 109 -8.20 7.71 -2.62
N TYR A 110 -9.20 7.20 -3.35
CA TYR A 110 -8.98 6.82 -4.74
C TYR A 110 -8.73 8.03 -5.63
N GLY A 111 -9.44 9.14 -5.41
CA GLY A 111 -9.19 10.39 -6.12
C GLY A 111 -7.77 10.92 -5.87
N TYR A 112 -7.31 10.91 -4.62
CA TYR A 112 -5.96 11.36 -4.27
C TYR A 112 -4.87 10.50 -4.95
N VAL A 113 -4.96 9.17 -4.83
CA VAL A 113 -3.96 8.24 -5.40
C VAL A 113 -3.99 8.22 -6.94
N THR A 114 -5.06 8.69 -7.56
CA THR A 114 -5.13 8.77 -9.03
C THR A 114 -4.73 10.12 -9.59
N ILE A 115 -5.31 11.20 -9.07
CA ILE A 115 -5.13 12.55 -9.61
C ILE A 115 -3.72 13.07 -9.28
N VAL A 116 -3.25 12.91 -8.04
CA VAL A 116 -1.98 13.50 -7.60
C VAL A 116 -0.78 12.90 -8.36
N PRO A 117 -0.64 11.56 -8.48
CA PRO A 117 0.44 10.96 -9.26
C PRO A 117 0.37 11.30 -10.75
N LEU A 118 -0.84 11.47 -11.31
CA LEU A 118 -1.03 11.86 -12.70
C LEU A 118 -0.54 13.29 -12.95
N VAL A 119 -0.91 14.24 -12.09
CA VAL A 119 -0.43 15.62 -12.16
C VAL A 119 1.09 15.66 -12.00
N LEU A 120 1.63 14.96 -11.01
CA LEU A 120 3.08 14.90 -10.80
C LEU A 120 3.81 14.27 -12.00
N TYR A 121 3.24 13.22 -12.61
CA TYR A 121 3.79 12.60 -13.81
C TYR A 121 3.88 13.59 -14.98
N VAL A 122 2.84 14.39 -15.22
CA VAL A 122 2.85 15.43 -16.27
C VAL A 122 3.94 16.47 -15.99
N ILE A 123 4.08 16.91 -14.74
CA ILE A 123 5.11 17.86 -14.32
C ILE A 123 6.52 17.28 -14.52
N LEU A 124 6.76 16.04 -14.07
CA LEU A 124 8.06 15.39 -14.21
C LEU A 124 8.43 15.14 -15.68
N LYS A 125 7.45 14.77 -16.52
CA LYS A 125 7.63 14.59 -17.96
C LYS A 125 7.97 15.91 -18.66
N TYR A 126 7.34 17.01 -18.24
CA TYR A 126 7.68 18.35 -18.72
C TYR A 126 9.14 18.72 -18.43
N PHE A 127 9.70 18.23 -17.32
CA PHE A 127 11.11 18.42 -16.96
C PHE A 127 12.08 17.35 -17.50
N SER A 128 11.63 16.51 -18.45
CA SER A 128 12.44 15.42 -19.02
C SER A 128 12.96 14.40 -18.00
N ALA A 129 12.33 14.27 -16.84
CA ALA A 129 12.68 13.25 -15.85
C ALA A 129 12.04 11.89 -16.25
N PRO A 130 12.82 10.80 -16.34
CA PRO A 130 12.29 9.48 -16.66
C PRO A 130 11.56 8.90 -15.43
N SER A 131 10.25 9.09 -15.32
CA SER A 131 9.42 8.49 -14.26
C SER A 131 8.30 7.63 -14.84
N GLY A 132 8.12 6.41 -14.32
CA GLY A 132 6.98 5.57 -14.67
C GLY A 132 5.70 6.00 -13.94
N LEU A 133 4.60 6.18 -14.67
CA LEU A 133 3.30 6.53 -14.07
C LEU A 133 2.87 5.50 -13.01
N VAL A 134 2.97 4.20 -13.33
CA VAL A 134 2.62 3.12 -12.40
C VAL A 134 3.41 3.21 -11.09
N GLN A 135 4.70 3.55 -11.17
CA GLN A 135 5.57 3.68 -9.99
C GLN A 135 5.14 4.85 -9.09
N LEU A 136 4.70 5.97 -9.68
CA LEU A 136 4.16 7.11 -8.92
C LEU A 136 2.83 6.76 -8.25
N PHE A 137 1.91 6.10 -8.97
CA PHE A 137 0.66 5.61 -8.40
C PHE A 137 0.90 4.68 -7.21
N CYS A 138 1.86 3.78 -7.36
CA CYS A 138 2.22 2.84 -6.33
C CYS A 138 2.83 3.56 -5.13
N LEU A 139 3.81 4.42 -5.35
CA LEU A 139 4.46 5.17 -4.28
C LEU A 139 3.47 6.00 -3.46
N TYR A 140 2.58 6.74 -4.12
CA TYR A 140 1.55 7.52 -3.43
C TYR A 140 0.55 6.64 -2.70
N GLY A 141 0.11 5.53 -3.30
CA GLY A 141 -0.74 4.55 -2.61
C GLY A 141 -0.09 3.95 -1.36
N TYR A 142 1.20 3.59 -1.43
CA TYR A 142 1.95 3.09 -0.27
C TYR A 142 2.12 4.14 0.80
N SER A 143 2.33 5.41 0.45
CA SER A 143 2.47 6.50 1.43
C SER A 143 1.25 6.64 2.34
N LEU A 144 0.06 6.26 1.84
CA LEU A 144 -1.18 6.35 2.60
C LEU A 144 -1.24 5.36 3.79
N PHE A 145 -0.40 4.33 3.83
CA PHE A 145 -0.47 3.33 4.90
C PHE A 145 -0.31 3.95 6.29
N VAL A 146 0.47 5.04 6.42
CA VAL A 146 0.72 5.75 7.68
C VAL A 146 -0.57 6.32 8.26
N PHE A 147 -1.56 6.62 7.42
CA PHE A 147 -2.85 7.11 7.88
C PHE A 147 -3.72 6.03 8.52
N ILE A 148 -3.47 4.74 8.28
CA ILE A 148 -4.24 3.64 8.90
C ILE A 148 -4.12 3.68 10.44
N PRO A 149 -2.91 3.61 11.04
CA PRO A 149 -2.77 3.74 12.49
C PRO A 149 -3.15 5.14 12.99
N ALA A 150 -2.95 6.18 12.18
CA ALA A 150 -3.32 7.55 12.54
C ALA A 150 -4.85 7.71 12.73
N LEU A 151 -5.65 7.10 11.86
CA LEU A 151 -7.11 7.07 12.00
C LEU A 151 -7.53 6.32 13.26
N CYS A 152 -6.91 5.17 13.55
CA CYS A 152 -7.18 4.41 14.77
C CYS A 152 -6.84 5.20 16.04
N LEU A 153 -5.69 5.88 16.08
CA LEU A 153 -5.28 6.73 17.21
C LEU A 153 -6.27 7.89 17.41
N SER A 154 -6.82 8.44 16.32
CA SER A 154 -7.71 9.59 16.36
C SER A 154 -9.13 9.28 16.89
N ILE A 155 -9.39 8.05 17.33
CA ILE A 155 -10.63 7.66 18.01
C ILE A 155 -10.90 8.49 19.26
N VAL A 156 -9.85 8.90 19.97
CA VAL A 156 -9.95 9.71 21.20
C VAL A 156 -10.41 11.13 20.85
N PRO A 157 -11.52 11.64 21.43
CA PRO A 157 -12.08 12.95 21.10
C PRO A 157 -11.34 14.12 21.78
N ILE A 158 -10.00 14.11 21.72
CA ILE A 158 -9.14 15.19 22.21
C ILE A 158 -8.59 15.95 21.01
N GLU A 159 -9.00 17.21 20.87
CA GLU A 159 -8.76 18.02 19.67
C GLU A 159 -7.27 18.18 19.36
N ILE A 160 -6.46 18.55 20.36
CA ILE A 160 -5.02 18.74 20.19
C ILE A 160 -4.31 17.43 19.81
N PHE A 161 -4.75 16.31 20.37
CA PHE A 161 -4.17 14.99 20.08
C PHE A 161 -4.39 14.59 18.63
N ARG A 162 -5.61 14.79 18.10
CA ARG A 162 -5.92 14.53 16.69
C ARG A 162 -5.10 15.39 15.73
N TRP A 163 -4.91 16.67 16.04
CA TRP A 163 -4.06 17.56 15.24
C TRP A 163 -2.60 17.09 15.21
N VAL A 164 -2.06 16.67 16.35
CA VAL A 164 -0.69 16.13 16.43
C VAL A 164 -0.57 14.83 15.63
N VAL A 165 -1.49 13.88 15.81
CA VAL A 165 -1.50 12.60 15.09
C VAL A 165 -1.60 12.82 13.57
N ALA A 166 -2.51 13.69 13.14
CA ALA A 166 -2.66 14.07 11.73
C ALA A 166 -1.38 14.72 11.19
N GLY A 167 -0.83 15.70 11.90
CA GLY A 167 0.41 16.38 11.50
C GLY A 167 1.58 15.42 11.35
N VAL A 168 1.80 14.56 12.34
CA VAL A 168 2.86 13.54 12.31
C VAL A 168 2.67 12.57 11.15
N ALA A 169 1.46 12.05 10.94
CA ALA A 169 1.16 11.14 9.84
C ALA A 169 1.42 11.79 8.47
N GLY A 170 0.99 13.05 8.29
CA GLY A 170 1.23 13.82 7.08
C GLY A 170 2.72 14.05 6.80
N VAL A 171 3.50 14.42 7.83
CA VAL A 171 4.95 14.61 7.70
C VAL A 171 5.67 13.30 7.39
N MET A 172 5.30 12.20 8.06
CA MET A 172 5.89 10.88 7.79
C MET A 172 5.57 10.41 6.37
N SER A 173 4.33 10.56 5.92
CA SER A 173 3.91 10.27 4.54
C SER A 173 4.66 11.13 3.51
N ALA A 174 4.76 12.43 3.75
CA ALA A 174 5.53 13.36 2.90
C ALA A 174 7.00 12.99 2.80
N THR A 175 7.63 12.66 3.93
CA THR A 175 9.03 12.26 4.01
C THR A 175 9.26 10.96 3.24
N PHE A 176 8.37 9.98 3.40
CA PHE A 176 8.43 8.73 2.64
C PHE A 176 8.39 9.00 1.13
N VAL A 177 7.43 9.79 0.65
CA VAL A 177 7.33 10.12 -0.78
C VAL A 177 8.56 10.88 -1.28
N ALA A 178 9.02 11.88 -0.54
CA ALA A 178 10.19 12.69 -0.92
C ALA A 178 11.49 11.86 -1.00
N VAL A 179 11.73 10.96 -0.05
CA VAL A 179 12.94 10.10 -0.03
C VAL A 179 12.91 9.08 -1.18
N ASN A 180 11.74 8.51 -1.49
CA ASN A 180 11.59 7.56 -2.59
C ASN A 180 11.64 8.24 -3.98
N LEU A 181 11.28 9.53 -4.07
CA LEU A 181 11.40 10.32 -5.30
C LEU A 181 12.75 11.02 -5.45
N ARG A 182 13.68 10.88 -4.50
CA ARG A 182 14.95 11.63 -4.47
C ARG A 182 15.69 11.61 -5.80
N ALA A 183 15.75 10.45 -6.48
CA ALA A 183 16.49 10.29 -7.72
C ALA A 183 15.87 11.11 -8.86
N HIS A 184 14.53 11.14 -8.94
CA HIS A 184 13.81 11.95 -9.91
C HIS A 184 13.86 13.44 -9.57
N ILE A 185 13.81 13.79 -8.28
CA ILE A 185 13.86 15.18 -7.80
C ILE A 185 15.23 15.82 -8.09
N VAL A 186 16.33 15.10 -7.86
CA VAL A 186 17.70 15.59 -8.15
C VAL A 186 17.91 15.79 -9.65
N SER A 187 17.29 14.95 -10.49
CA SER A 187 17.35 15.13 -11.96
C SER A 187 16.64 16.40 -12.45
N ALA A 188 15.76 17.00 -11.64
CA ALA A 188 15.02 18.22 -11.99
C ALA A 188 15.82 19.54 -11.75
N GLY A 189 17.09 19.45 -11.34
CA GLY A 189 17.99 20.60 -11.21
C GLY A 189 17.58 21.58 -10.09
N GLU A 190 17.69 22.89 -10.34
CA GLU A 190 17.46 23.94 -9.34
C GLU A 190 16.04 23.94 -8.74
N ARG A 191 15.04 23.36 -9.39
CA ARG A 191 13.64 23.41 -8.96
C ARG A 191 13.24 22.28 -7.99
N TRP A 192 14.20 21.48 -7.54
CA TRP A 192 13.97 20.35 -6.63
C TRP A 192 13.18 20.74 -5.37
N PHE A 193 13.44 21.95 -4.84
CA PHE A 193 12.76 22.46 -3.65
C PHE A 193 11.26 22.68 -3.87
N LEU A 194 10.83 23.08 -5.07
CA LEU A 194 9.41 23.27 -5.39
C LEU A 194 8.66 21.93 -5.41
N ILE A 195 9.30 20.88 -5.93
CA ILE A 195 8.72 19.54 -5.97
C ILE A 195 8.57 18.99 -4.55
N VAL A 196 9.61 19.12 -3.71
CA VAL A 196 9.56 18.68 -2.30
C VAL A 196 8.50 19.48 -1.53
N ALA A 197 8.48 20.81 -1.67
CA ALA A 197 7.47 21.64 -1.05
C ALA A 197 6.05 21.23 -1.48
N GLY A 198 5.85 20.94 -2.76
CA GLY A 198 4.57 20.44 -3.29
C GLY A 198 4.15 19.09 -2.69
N ILE A 199 5.09 18.14 -2.56
CA ILE A 199 4.83 16.84 -1.91
C ILE A 199 4.38 17.02 -0.46
N PHE A 200 5.10 17.85 0.30
CA PHE A 200 4.76 18.16 1.69
C PHE A 200 3.38 18.83 1.79
N LEU A 201 3.12 19.83 0.94
CA LEU A 201 1.84 20.52 0.92
C LEU A 201 0.69 19.56 0.61
N LEU A 202 0.83 18.69 -0.39
CA LEU A 202 -0.22 17.73 -0.77
C LEU A 202 -0.50 16.68 0.31
N GLN A 203 0.53 16.20 1.00
CA GLN A 203 0.37 15.19 2.06
C GLN A 203 -0.16 15.81 3.36
N LEU A 204 0.27 17.04 3.70
CA LEU A 204 -0.30 17.79 4.81
C LEU A 204 -1.74 18.21 4.51
N ALA A 205 -2.06 18.63 3.28
CA ALA A 205 -3.42 18.96 2.86
C ALA A 205 -4.34 17.75 3.00
N LEU A 206 -3.91 16.56 2.54
CA LEU A 206 -4.67 15.33 2.75
C LEU A 206 -4.90 15.06 4.24
N SER A 207 -3.87 15.21 5.08
CA SER A 207 -3.99 15.02 6.52
C SER A 207 -4.99 15.98 7.18
N VAL A 208 -4.97 17.26 6.77
CA VAL A 208 -5.92 18.27 7.23
C VAL A 208 -7.33 17.93 6.75
N VAL A 209 -7.50 17.54 5.49
CA VAL A 209 -8.81 17.13 4.95
C VAL A 209 -9.35 15.93 5.71
N LEU A 210 -8.54 14.91 5.98
CA LEU A 210 -8.96 13.74 6.78
C LEU A 210 -9.40 14.17 8.19
N LYS A 211 -8.66 15.07 8.82
CA LYS A 211 -9.03 15.57 10.16
C LYS A 211 -10.36 16.32 10.12
N LEU A 212 -10.51 17.27 9.20
CA LEU A 212 -11.71 18.10 9.11
C LEU A 212 -12.93 17.28 8.69
N TYR A 213 -12.75 16.37 7.75
CA TYR A 213 -13.82 15.54 7.23
C TYR A 213 -14.30 14.51 8.26
N LEU A 214 -13.40 13.74 8.88
CA LEU A 214 -13.78 12.67 9.82
C LEU A 214 -14.04 13.15 11.25
N PHE A 215 -13.46 14.27 11.68
CA PHE A 215 -13.53 14.73 13.07
C PHE A 215 -14.08 16.14 13.23
N THR A 216 -14.61 16.76 12.19
CA THR A 216 -15.31 18.06 12.33
C THR A 216 -16.67 18.02 11.66
N ILE A 217 -16.84 17.32 10.53
CA ILE A 217 -18.17 17.11 9.93
C ILE A 217 -18.94 16.01 10.66
N THR A 218 -18.26 14.98 11.15
CA THR A 218 -18.89 13.83 11.82
C THR A 218 -19.19 14.06 13.31
N VAL A 219 -18.81 15.19 13.94
CA VAL A 219 -19.02 15.46 15.38
C VAL A 219 -19.88 16.67 15.64
#